data_AF-N2B6Z1-F1
#
_entry.id   AF-N2B6Z1-F1
#
_cell.length_a   1.000
_cell.length_b   1.000
_cell.length_c   1.000
_cell.angle_alpha   90.00
_cell.angle_beta   90.00
_cell.angle_gamma   90.00
#
_symmetry.space_group_name_H-M   'P 1'
#
loop_
_entity.id
_entity.type
_entity.pdbx_description
1 polymer ?
#
loop_
_entity_poly.entity_id
_entity_poly.type
_entity_poly.pdbx_seq_one_letter_code
_entity_poly.pdbx_strand_id
1 'polypeptide(L)'
;MSNVKNYTEQGGEKTVIGGTLEFTDDAKVVNMPGGGSGYVLPPASYDKLGGIKVGGGLYIHEDGTLGASIDCPADHQEDSTATTVAALKDDFNALLAKLKDAGLMIANG
;
A
#
# COMPACT_ATOMS: atom_id res chain seq x y z
N MET A 1 -0.12 11.02 -57.32
CA MET A 1 -0.74 11.22 -55.99
C MET A 1 0.36 11.10 -54.96
N SER A 2 0.66 12.16 -54.20
CA SER A 2 1.68 12.09 -53.15
C SER A 2 1.05 11.46 -51.91
N ASN A 3 1.48 10.25 -51.56
CA ASN A 3 1.05 9.59 -50.34
C ASN A 3 1.88 10.12 -49.16
N VAL A 4 1.56 11.32 -48.71
CA VAL A 4 2.28 11.96 -47.61
C VAL A 4 1.67 11.48 -46.29
N LYS A 5 2.35 10.54 -45.63
CA LYS A 5 1.91 10.02 -44.32
C LYS A 5 2.05 11.04 -43.19
N ASN A 6 2.99 12.00 -43.31
CA ASN A 6 3.27 12.98 -42.27
C ASN A 6 3.19 14.40 -42.84
N TYR A 7 2.37 15.26 -42.26
CA TYR A 7 2.15 16.62 -42.78
C TYR A 7 1.97 17.63 -41.65
N THR A 8 2.28 18.89 -41.95
CA THR A 8 2.06 20.02 -41.04
C THR A 8 0.87 20.84 -41.54
N GLU A 9 -0.04 21.18 -40.64
CA GLU A 9 -1.19 22.02 -40.92
C GLU A 9 -1.15 23.30 -40.07
N GLN A 10 -2.08 24.22 -40.33
CA GLN A 10 -2.27 25.45 -39.54
C GLN A 10 -0.99 26.31 -39.46
N GLY A 11 -0.34 26.52 -40.61
CA GLY A 11 0.83 27.41 -40.67
C GLY A 11 2.05 26.95 -39.87
N GLY A 12 2.11 25.68 -39.44
CA GLY A 12 3.23 25.16 -38.66
C GLY A 12 2.85 24.66 -37.27
N GLU A 13 1.67 25.04 -36.76
CA GLU A 13 1.28 24.80 -35.36
C GLU A 13 1.07 23.32 -35.02
N LYS A 14 0.67 22.51 -36.01
CA LYS A 14 0.39 21.09 -35.79
C LYS A 14 1.07 20.22 -36.83
N THR A 15 1.86 19.26 -36.35
CA THR A 15 2.42 18.19 -37.17
C THR A 15 1.68 16.89 -36.90
N VAL A 16 1.15 16.27 -37.96
CA VAL A 16 0.47 14.97 -37.92
C VAL A 16 1.45 13.89 -38.39
N ILE A 17 1.63 12.85 -37.57
CA ILE A 17 2.41 11.66 -37.92
C ILE A 17 1.43 10.52 -38.22
N GLY A 18 1.31 10.13 -39.49
CA GLY A 18 0.43 9.03 -39.94
C GLY A 18 1.07 7.65 -39.85
N GLY A 19 2.23 7.55 -39.20
CA GLY A 19 2.93 6.31 -38.86
C GLY A 19 3.37 6.29 -37.40
N THR A 20 4.31 5.41 -37.04
CA THR A 20 4.88 5.37 -35.69
C THR A 20 5.87 6.52 -35.50
N LEU A 21 5.75 7.23 -34.38
CA LEU A 21 6.77 8.14 -33.89
C LEU A 21 7.61 7.41 -32.84
N GLU A 22 8.87 7.16 -33.14
CA GLU A 22 9.83 6.50 -32.23
C GLU A 22 10.85 7.52 -31.71
N PHE A 23 11.15 7.42 -30.41
CA PHE A 23 12.16 8.21 -29.72
C PHE A 23 13.23 7.24 -29.20
N THR A 24 14.51 7.47 -29.53
CA THR A 24 15.63 6.64 -29.04
C THR A 24 16.00 6.99 -27.60
N ASP A 25 16.87 6.20 -26.97
CA ASP A 25 17.18 6.25 -25.52
C ASP A 25 17.55 7.66 -24.98
N ASP A 26 18.15 8.53 -25.80
CA ASP A 26 18.55 9.89 -25.40
C ASP A 26 17.60 11.00 -25.90
N ALA A 27 16.50 10.64 -26.55
CA ALA A 27 15.58 11.62 -27.11
C ALA A 27 14.79 12.32 -26.00
N LYS A 28 14.80 13.65 -26.04
CA LYS A 28 14.09 14.50 -25.07
C LYS A 28 12.93 15.23 -25.73
N VAL A 29 11.72 14.97 -25.25
CA VAL A 29 10.55 15.82 -25.55
C VAL A 29 10.53 16.97 -24.55
N VAL A 30 10.70 18.19 -25.01
CA VAL A 30 10.63 19.40 -24.17
C VAL A 30 9.23 20.00 -24.23
N ASN A 31 8.78 20.59 -23.11
CA ASN A 31 7.52 21.34 -23.01
C ASN A 31 6.26 20.55 -23.42
N MET A 32 6.19 19.22 -23.16
CA MET A 32 4.99 18.43 -23.43
C MET A 32 3.86 18.81 -22.44
N PRO A 33 2.80 19.53 -22.87
CA PRO A 33 1.72 19.90 -21.96
C PRO A 33 0.95 18.64 -21.56
N GLY A 34 0.89 18.36 -20.25
CA GLY A 34 0.26 17.13 -19.71
C GLY A 34 1.08 15.85 -19.88
N GLY A 35 2.28 15.93 -20.48
CA GLY A 35 3.18 14.81 -20.68
C GLY A 35 4.14 14.61 -19.51
N GLY A 36 3.74 13.82 -18.53
CA GLY A 36 4.65 13.11 -17.62
C GLY A 36 5.49 13.97 -16.66
N SER A 37 5.22 15.26 -16.51
CA SER A 37 5.91 16.08 -15.52
C SER A 37 5.23 15.93 -14.16
N GLY A 38 5.78 15.06 -13.30
CA GLY A 38 5.59 15.16 -11.86
C GLY A 38 4.37 14.43 -11.28
N TYR A 39 3.98 13.25 -11.80
CA TYR A 39 3.15 12.37 -10.97
C TYR A 39 3.95 11.98 -9.73
N VAL A 40 3.66 12.68 -8.64
CA VAL A 40 4.09 12.29 -7.30
C VAL A 40 2.99 11.41 -6.75
N LEU A 41 3.31 10.13 -6.55
CA LEU A 41 2.38 9.17 -5.93
C LEU A 41 1.88 9.76 -4.61
N PRO A 42 0.59 10.14 -4.50
CA PRO A 42 0.09 10.73 -3.26
C PRO A 42 0.08 9.66 -2.17
N PRO A 43 0.19 10.03 -0.88
CA PRO A 43 -0.14 9.14 0.22
C PRO A 43 -1.61 8.70 0.11
N ALA A 44 -1.90 7.44 0.45
CA ALA A 44 -3.29 6.98 0.59
C ALA A 44 -3.99 7.69 1.77
N SER A 45 -5.28 7.99 1.62
CA SER A 45 -6.19 8.47 2.67
C SER A 45 -7.48 7.64 2.70
N TYR A 46 -8.43 7.98 3.59
CA TYR A 46 -9.74 7.31 3.66
C TYR A 46 -10.62 7.55 2.42
N ASP A 47 -10.34 8.58 1.62
CA ASP A 47 -11.12 9.01 0.46
C ASP A 47 -10.30 9.13 -0.84
N LYS A 48 -8.98 8.89 -0.79
CA LYS A 48 -8.08 8.99 -1.95
C LYS A 48 -7.11 7.83 -2.01
N LEU A 49 -7.09 7.15 -3.16
CA LEU A 49 -6.10 6.13 -3.46
C LEU A 49 -4.70 6.76 -3.57
N GLY A 50 -3.70 6.03 -3.06
CA GLY A 50 -2.31 6.47 -3.04
C GLY A 50 -1.37 5.35 -2.62
N GLY A 51 -0.08 5.66 -2.53
CA GLY A 51 0.93 4.73 -2.05
C GLY A 51 0.89 4.57 -0.52
N ILE A 52 1.21 3.36 -0.05
CA ILE A 52 1.45 3.06 1.37
C ILE A 52 2.87 2.50 1.50
N LYS A 53 3.59 2.88 2.55
CA LYS A 53 4.87 2.26 2.93
C LYS A 53 4.61 1.12 3.91
N VAL A 54 5.32 0.01 3.75
CA VAL A 54 5.21 -1.15 4.65
C VAL A 54 6.18 -0.95 5.82
N GLY A 55 5.63 -0.80 7.03
CA GLY A 55 6.39 -0.71 8.27
C GLY A 55 6.46 -2.04 9.02
N GLY A 56 7.03 -2.03 10.23
CA GLY A 56 7.02 -3.21 11.11
C GLY A 56 5.59 -3.64 11.45
N GLY A 57 5.35 -4.96 11.52
CA GLY A 57 4.02 -5.53 11.77
C GLY A 57 3.07 -5.49 10.57
N LEU A 58 3.53 -5.00 9.40
CA LEU A 58 2.78 -5.04 8.15
C LEU A 58 3.49 -5.95 7.13
N TYR A 59 2.71 -6.55 6.22
CA TYR A 59 3.24 -7.38 5.13
C TYR A 59 2.42 -7.21 3.86
N ILE A 60 2.98 -7.61 2.71
CA ILE A 60 2.28 -7.58 1.43
C ILE A 60 1.91 -9.02 1.04
N HIS A 61 0.64 -9.24 0.72
CA HIS A 61 0.16 -10.50 0.16
C HIS A 61 0.60 -10.66 -1.30
N GLU A 62 0.56 -11.89 -1.83
CA GLU A 62 0.92 -12.18 -3.22
C GLU A 62 0.03 -11.42 -4.24
N ASP A 63 -1.21 -11.10 -3.87
CA ASP A 63 -2.14 -10.29 -4.68
C ASP A 63 -1.88 -8.78 -4.63
N GLY A 64 -0.85 -8.36 -3.89
CA GLY A 64 -0.45 -6.96 -3.76
C GLY A 64 -1.20 -6.17 -2.68
N THR A 65 -2.08 -6.80 -1.90
CA THR A 65 -2.76 -6.13 -0.78
C THR A 65 -1.87 -6.00 0.44
N LEU A 66 -2.08 -4.95 1.23
CA LEU A 66 -1.40 -4.72 2.50
C LEU A 66 -2.14 -5.42 3.64
N GLY A 67 -1.47 -6.34 4.32
CA GLY A 67 -1.93 -7.01 5.53
C GLY A 67 -1.19 -6.52 6.78
N ALA A 68 -1.76 -6.83 7.94
CA ALA A 68 -1.10 -6.69 9.24
C ALA A 68 -0.79 -8.08 9.81
N SER A 69 0.45 -8.28 10.25
CA SER A 69 0.84 -9.45 11.04
C SER A 69 0.32 -9.21 12.45
N ILE A 70 -0.88 -9.73 12.70
CA ILE A 70 -1.46 -9.76 14.04
C ILE A 70 -1.10 -11.13 14.60
N ASP A 71 0.06 -11.24 15.24
CA ASP A 71 0.27 -12.33 16.19
C ASP A 71 -0.75 -12.11 17.30
N CYS A 72 -1.86 -12.84 17.28
CA CYS A 72 -2.86 -12.72 18.32
C CYS A 72 -2.28 -13.34 19.59
N PRO A 73 -2.09 -12.58 20.68
CA PRO A 73 -1.57 -13.09 21.94
C PRO A 73 -2.42 -14.24 22.51
N ALA A 74 -3.70 -14.29 22.13
CA ALA A 74 -4.63 -15.33 22.52
C ALA A 74 -4.39 -16.67 21.82
N ASP A 75 -3.68 -16.70 20.68
CA ASP A 75 -3.35 -17.95 19.97
C ASP A 75 -2.39 -18.84 20.79
N HIS A 76 -1.81 -18.30 21.87
CA HIS A 76 -0.92 -19.00 22.79
C HIS A 76 -1.48 -19.11 24.23
N GLN A 77 -2.80 -19.00 24.41
CA GLN A 77 -3.40 -19.26 25.72
C GLN A 77 -3.82 -20.73 25.84
N GLU A 78 -3.11 -21.47 26.70
CA GLU A 78 -3.49 -22.82 27.11
C GLU A 78 -4.87 -22.85 27.80
N ASP A 79 -5.60 -23.94 27.63
CA ASP A 79 -6.86 -24.21 28.32
C ASP A 79 -6.68 -24.24 29.84
N SER A 80 -7.64 -23.69 30.59
CA SER A 80 -7.67 -23.83 32.05
C SER A 80 -8.07 -25.26 32.42
N THR A 81 -7.21 -25.95 33.18
CA THR A 81 -7.51 -27.27 33.76
C THR A 81 -7.94 -27.17 35.22
N ALA A 82 -8.34 -25.98 35.68
CA ALA A 82 -8.67 -25.72 37.07
C ALA A 82 -9.93 -26.49 37.51
N THR A 83 -9.81 -27.26 38.60
CA THR A 83 -10.94 -27.94 39.27
C THR A 83 -11.40 -27.21 40.54
N THR A 84 -10.76 -26.09 40.87
CA THR A 84 -11.07 -25.27 42.04
C THR A 84 -11.14 -23.80 41.67
N VAL A 85 -11.90 -23.02 42.45
CA VAL A 85 -12.02 -21.57 42.24
C VAL A 85 -10.67 -20.85 42.41
N ALA A 86 -9.82 -21.33 43.33
CA ALA A 86 -8.50 -20.76 43.54
C ALA A 86 -7.62 -20.94 42.28
N ALA A 87 -7.58 -22.15 41.72
CA ALA A 87 -6.84 -22.41 40.48
C ALA A 87 -7.40 -21.62 39.29
N LEU A 88 -8.72 -21.49 39.18
CA LEU A 88 -9.35 -20.70 38.11
C LEU A 88 -8.95 -19.22 38.19
N LYS A 89 -8.86 -18.67 39.40
CA LYS A 89 -8.40 -17.30 39.61
C LYS A 89 -6.95 -17.11 39.14
N ASP A 90 -6.09 -18.09 39.39
CA ASP A 90 -4.68 -18.02 38.98
C ASP A 90 -4.55 -18.05 37.45
N ASP A 91 -5.24 -18.98 36.79
CA ASP A 91 -5.29 -19.07 35.32
C ASP A 91 -5.85 -17.78 34.69
N PHE A 92 -6.90 -17.22 35.29
CA PHE A 92 -7.51 -15.98 34.82
C PHE A 92 -6.55 -14.79 34.96
N ASN A 93 -5.86 -14.65 36.10
CA ASN A 93 -4.89 -13.57 36.29
C ASN A 93 -3.70 -13.71 35.35
N ALA A 94 -3.26 -14.93 35.02
CA ALA A 94 -2.22 -15.17 34.03
C ALA A 94 -2.66 -14.71 32.62
N LEU A 95 -3.90 -14.99 32.22
CA LEU A 95 -4.46 -14.47 30.97
C LEU A 95 -4.49 -12.93 30.96
N LEU A 96 -4.95 -12.30 32.04
CA LEU A 96 -4.98 -10.85 32.14
C LEU A 96 -3.57 -10.23 32.00
N ALA A 97 -2.54 -10.87 32.54
CA ALA A 97 -1.16 -10.43 32.37
C ALA A 97 -0.73 -10.50 30.89
N LYS A 98 -0.97 -11.63 30.22
CA LYS A 98 -0.65 -11.79 28.79
C LYS A 98 -1.36 -10.76 27.91
N LEU A 99 -2.62 -10.45 28.19
CA LEU A 99 -3.39 -9.45 27.44
C LEU A 99 -2.85 -8.03 27.65
N LYS A 100 -2.34 -7.70 28.84
CA LYS A 100 -1.69 -6.42 29.12
C LYS A 100 -0.34 -6.30 28.44
N ASP A 101 0.48 -7.35 28.51
CA ASP A 101 1.81 -7.39 27.88
C ASP A 101 1.72 -7.22 26.36
N ALA A 102 0.67 -7.74 25.75
CA ALA A 102 0.41 -7.56 24.33
C ALA A 102 -0.27 -6.23 23.95
N GLY A 103 -0.53 -5.35 24.91
CA GLY A 103 -1.18 -4.06 24.66
C GLY A 103 -2.66 -4.16 24.27
N LEU A 104 -3.30 -5.33 24.41
CA LEU A 104 -4.73 -5.52 24.14
C LEU A 104 -5.61 -5.06 25.31
N MET A 105 -5.05 -5.02 26.52
CA MET A 105 -5.72 -4.52 27.71
C MET A 105 -4.88 -3.43 28.37
N ILE A 106 -5.46 -2.25 28.56
CA ILE A 106 -4.80 -1.17 29.29
C ILE A 106 -4.77 -1.52 30.77
N ALA A 107 -3.59 -1.44 31.40
CA ALA A 107 -3.53 -1.43 32.86
C ALA A 107 -4.18 -0.13 33.34
N ASN A 108 -5.31 -0.22 34.05
CA ASN A 108 -5.89 0.95 34.70
C ASN A 108 -4.79 1.59 35.56
N GLY A 109 -4.50 2.86 35.29
CA GLY A 109 -3.54 3.67 36.05
C GLY A 109 -4.00 3.93 37.47
#